data_AF-A0A937XK86-F1
#
_entry.id   AF-A0A937XK86-F1
#
_cell.length_a   1.000
_cell.length_b   1.000
_cell.length_c   1.000
_cell.angle_alpha   90.00
_cell.angle_beta   90.00
_cell.angle_gamma   90.00
#
_symmetry.space_group_name_H-M   'P 1'
#
loop_
_entity.id
_entity.type
_entity.pdbx_description
1 polymer ?
#
loop_
_entity_poly.entity_id
_entity_poly.type
_entity_poly.pdbx_seq_one_letter_code
_entity_poly.pdbx_strand_id
1 'polypeptide(L)' 'MALRFRKTLSLLPAVRLNVSKSGVSLTIGRRGATVTIGRQGVTGGVGLPGTGISYRTRLYRWFFRDKS' A
#
# COMPACT_ATOMS: atom_id res chain seq x y z
N MET A 1 6.56 -26.01 1.55
CA MET A 1 7.30 -24.73 1.69
C MET A 1 7.68 -24.25 0.30
N ALA A 2 7.19 -23.10 -0.16
CA ALA A 2 7.42 -22.62 -1.54
C ALA A 2 8.05 -21.22 -1.52
N LEU A 3 9.03 -20.99 -2.39
CA LEU A 3 9.71 -19.71 -2.57
C LEU A 3 8.68 -18.62 -2.89
N ARG A 4 8.43 -17.71 -1.94
CA ARG A 4 7.54 -16.57 -2.12
C ARG A 4 8.34 -15.38 -2.65
N PHE A 5 8.21 -15.09 -3.94
CA PHE A 5 8.82 -13.90 -4.53
C PHE A 5 8.12 -12.63 -4.04
N ARG A 6 8.86 -11.84 -3.26
CA ARG A 6 8.50 -10.48 -2.85
C ARG A 6 9.74 -9.60 -3.01
N LYS A 7 9.66 -8.60 -3.88
CA LYS A 7 10.70 -7.59 -4.06
C LYS A 7 10.15 -6.23 -3.69
N THR A 8 10.87 -5.46 -2.88
CA THR A 8 10.51 -4.07 -2.56
C THR A 8 11.61 -3.18 -3.11
N LEU A 9 11.26 -2.28 -4.03
CA LEU A 9 12.17 -1.27 -4.56
C LEU A 9 11.81 0.08 -3.94
N SER A 10 12.75 0.68 -3.22
CA SER A 10 12.62 2.07 -2.77
C SER A 10 13.12 2.97 -3.89
N LEU A 11 12.21 3.72 -4.51
CA LEU A 11 12.56 4.66 -5.59
C LEU A 11 13.02 5.99 -5.00
N LEU A 12 12.32 6.46 -3.97
CA LEU A 12 12.55 7.76 -3.31
C LEU A 12 12.30 7.61 -1.81
N PRO A 13 12.78 8.54 -0.96
CA PRO A 13 12.59 8.52 0.51
C PRO A 13 11.12 8.66 1.00
N ALA A 14 10.15 8.60 0.10
CA ALA A 14 8.72 8.50 0.39
C ALA A 14 7.99 7.54 -0.56
N VAL A 15 8.67 6.91 -1.52
CA VAL A 15 8.04 6.11 -2.57
C VAL A 15 8.65 4.72 -2.61
N ARG A 16 7.82 3.71 -2.35
CA ARG A 16 8.21 2.30 -2.31
C ARG A 16 7.32 1.48 -3.22
N LEU A 17 7.92 0.77 -4.16
CA LEU A 17 7.27 -0.18 -5.05
C LEU A 17 7.41 -1.59 -4.47
N ASN A 18 6.30 -2.20 -4.11
CA ASN A 18 6.21 -3.61 -3.71
C ASN A 18 5.77 -4.44 -4.91
N VAL A 19 6.59 -5.42 -5.30
CA VAL A 19 6.32 -6.37 -6.36
C VAL A 19 6.22 -7.76 -5.75
N SER A 20 5.12 -8.47 -6.01
CA SER A 20 4.89 -9.82 -5.51
C SER A 20 4.14 -10.66 -6.53
N LYS A 21 4.06 -11.97 -6.31
CA LYS A 21 3.29 -12.90 -7.18
C LYS A 21 1.83 -12.46 -7.39
N SER A 22 1.22 -11.77 -6.42
CA SER A 22 -0.16 -11.30 -6.51
C SER A 22 -0.31 -9.93 -7.17
N GLY A 23 0.78 -9.29 -7.58
CA GLY A 23 0.76 -8.01 -8.29
C GLY A 23 1.71 -6.97 -7.69
N VAL A 24 1.66 -5.78 -8.29
CA VAL A 24 2.45 -4.61 -7.92
C VAL A 24 1.60 -3.66 -7.06
N SER A 25 2.20 -3.10 -6.02
CA SER A 25 1.65 -1.98 -5.26
C SER A 25 2.72 -0.91 -5.03
N LEU A 26 2.31 0.34 -5.13
CA LEU A 26 3.11 1.52 -4.90
C LEU A 26 2.63 2.19 -3.62
N THR A 27 3.53 2.37 -2.66
CA THR A 27 3.28 3.12 -1.43
C THR A 27 4.00 4.46 -1.52
N ILE A 28 3.26 5.55 -1.40
CA ILE A 28 3.71 6.93 -1.44
C ILE A 28 3.36 7.59 -0.10
N GLY A 29 4.35 8.10 0.64
CA GLY A 29 4.13 8.89 1.83
C GLY A 29 5.21 8.74 2.89
N ARG A 30 5.09 9.54 3.94
CA ARG A 30 6.05 9.66 5.05
C ARG A 30 5.40 9.19 6.35
N ARG A 31 6.18 9.13 7.43
CA ARG A 31 5.62 8.83 8.77
C ARG A 31 4.49 9.83 9.08
N GLY A 32 3.30 9.33 9.37
CA GLY A 32 2.10 10.13 9.65
C GLY A 32 1.12 10.29 8.47
N ALA A 33 1.55 10.08 7.22
CA ALA A 33 0.65 10.09 6.07
C ALA A 33 1.18 9.20 4.93
N THR A 34 0.44 8.16 4.59
CA THR A 34 0.80 7.16 3.58
C THR A 34 -0.38 6.85 2.68
N VAL A 35 -0.13 6.73 1.39
CA VAL A 35 -1.08 6.31 0.37
C VAL A 35 -0.50 5.09 -0.32
N THR A 36 -1.27 4.01 -0.40
CA THR A 36 -0.88 2.77 -1.08
C THR A 36 -1.83 2.52 -2.23
N ILE A 37 -1.29 2.50 -3.43
CA ILE A 37 -1.97 2.21 -4.69
C ILE A 37 -1.55 0.79 -5.08
N GLY A 38 -2.48 -0.15 -5.23
CA GLY A 38 -2.12 -1.50 -5.67
C GLY A 38 -3.27 -2.21 -6.32
N ARG A 39 -3.10 -3.48 -6.69
CA ARG A 39 -4.11 -4.32 -7.38
C ARG A 39 -5.48 -4.44 -6.71
N GLN A 40 -5.61 -3.93 -5.49
CA GLN A 40 -6.77 -4.10 -4.61
C GLN A 40 -7.54 -2.80 -4.40
N GLY A 41 -6.90 -1.68 -4.77
CA GLY A 41 -7.46 -0.36 -4.65
C GLY A 41 -6.41 0.65 -4.23
N VAL A 42 -6.88 1.84 -3.91
CA VAL A 42 -6.12 2.92 -3.30
C VAL A 42 -6.51 2.99 -1.82
N THR A 43 -5.52 2.91 -0.94
CA THR A 43 -5.70 3.02 0.52
C THR A 43 -4.90 4.21 1.01
N GLY A 44 -5.57 5.18 1.65
CA GLY A 44 -4.95 6.28 2.36
C GLY A 44 -4.88 5.97 3.85
N GLY A 45 -3.81 6.38 4.51
CA GLY A 45 -3.64 6.22 5.94
C GLY A 45 -2.95 7.44 6.52
N VAL A 46 -3.55 8.03 7.53
CA VAL A 46 -2.99 9.16 8.29
C VAL A 46 -2.90 8.75 9.74
N GLY A 47 -1.84 9.15 10.43
CA GLY A 47 -1.63 8.82 11.83
C GLY A 47 -1.05 10.01 12.56
N LEU A 48 -1.57 10.28 13.74
CA LEU A 48 -1.08 11.34 14.60
C LEU A 48 0.08 10.81 15.42
N PRO A 49 1.33 11.25 15.15
CA PRO A 49 2.50 10.77 15.88
C PRO A 49 2.37 11.14 17.36
N GLY A 50 2.75 10.22 18.25
CA GLY A 50 2.70 10.43 19.71
C GLY A 50 1.35 10.12 20.38
N THR A 51 0.28 9.89 19.62
CA THR A 51 -1.06 9.57 20.19
C THR A 51 -1.44 8.09 20.10
N GLY A 52 -0.72 7.29 19.29
CA GLY A 52 -1.07 5.91 18.99
C GLY A 52 -2.27 5.76 18.04
N ILE A 53 -2.91 6.86 17.64
CA ILE A 53 -4.09 6.86 16.77
C ILE A 53 -3.64 6.90 15.31
N SER A 54 -4.07 5.89 14.55
CA SER A 54 -3.90 5.83 13.10
C SER A 54 -5.22 5.53 12.43
N TYR A 55 -5.55 6.32 11.43
CA TYR A 55 -6.75 6.17 10.62
C TYR A 55 -6.36 5.69 9.23
N ARG A 56 -6.93 4.58 8.79
CA ARG A 56 -6.72 4.02 7.46
C ARG A 56 -8.06 3.92 6.74
N THR A 57 -8.14 4.56 5.58
CA THR A 57 -9.32 4.54 4.72
C THR A 57 -9.00 3.97 3.35
N ARG A 58 -9.95 3.24 2.75
CA ARG A 58 -9.86 2.81 1.36
C ARG A 58 -10.55 3.86 0.50
N LEU A 59 -9.75 4.57 -0.30
CA LEU A 59 -10.21 5.64 -1.17
C LEU A 59 -10.85 5.10 -2.45
N TYR A 60 -10.31 3.99 -2.97
CA TYR A 60 -10.82 3.39 -4.20
C TYR A 60 -10.68 1.88 -4.12
N ARG A 61 -11.68 1.14 -4.57
CA ARG A 61 -11.64 -0.33 -4.72
C ARG A 61 -11.79 -0.64 -6.21
N TRP A 62 -10.95 -1.51 -6.74
CA TRP A 62 -11.12 -1.92 -8.14
C TRP A 62 -12.37 -2.76 -8.27
N PHE A 63 -13.29 -2.27 -9.11
CA PHE A 63 -14.52 -2.99 -9.46
C PHE A 63 -14.24 -4.35 -10.12
N PHE A 64 -13.09 -4.51 -10.77
CA PHE A 64 -12.69 -5.77 -11.41
C PHE A 64 -12.49 -6.95 -10.46
N ARG A 65 -12.50 -6.74 -9.13
CA ARG A 65 -12.35 -7.83 -8.15
C ARG A 65 -13.68 -8.34 -7.58
N ASP A 66 -14.80 -7.70 -7.89
CA ASP A 66 -16.13 -8.09 -7.38
C ASP A 66 -16.92 -8.99 -8.36
N LYS A 67 -16.29 -9.45 -9.46
CA LYS A 67 -16.81 -10.47 -10.38
C LYS A 67 -16.06 -11.80 -10.26
N SER A 68 -16.12 -12.45 -9.10
CA SER A 68 -15.75 -13.88 -8.96
C SER A 68 -16.64 -14.57 -7.96
#